data_AF-A0A7R9MH42-F1
#
_entry.id   AF-A0A7R9MH42-F1
#
_cell.length_a   1.000
_cell.length_b   1.000
_cell.length_c   1.000
_cell.angle_alpha   90.00
_cell.angle_beta   90.00
_cell.angle_gamma   90.00
#
_symmetry.space_group_name_H-M   'P 1'
#
loop_
_entity.id
_entity.type
_entity.pdbx_description
1 polymer ?
#
loop_
_entity_poly.entity_id
_entity_poly.type
_entity_poly.pdbx_seq_one_letter_code
_entity_poly.pdbx_strand_id
1 'polypeptide(L)'
;MFSTFQTIFEISVIKWSLIFSAIFGITLFLISRYIDGKCDYWRKQGVRTASVSLWTRFTKQWFEWQRDLYIRNGKCFGVYELGKPVLYLSDPELIREVLVKDFHIFTNRRVSH
;
A
#
# COMPACT_ATOMS: atom_id res chain seq x y z
N MET A 1 29.07 45.34 -2.89
CA MET A 1 29.25 44.42 -1.74
C MET A 1 27.93 43.80 -1.27
N PHE A 2 26.84 44.57 -1.16
CA PHE A 2 25.52 44.05 -0.75
C PHE A 2 24.88 43.09 -1.78
N SER A 3 24.94 43.40 -3.08
CA SER A 3 24.36 42.57 -4.15
C SER A 3 25.01 41.18 -4.28
N THR A 4 26.32 41.07 -4.08
CA THR A 4 27.05 39.79 -4.12
C THR A 4 26.76 38.91 -2.90
N PHE A 5 26.50 39.52 -1.74
CA PHE A 5 26.09 38.78 -0.55
C PHE A 5 24.68 38.21 -0.71
N GLN A 6 23.75 38.99 -1.29
CA GLN A 6 22.40 38.52 -1.59
C GLN A 6 22.40 37.34 -2.57
N THR A 7 23.18 37.40 -3.65
CA THR A 7 23.25 36.28 -4.60
C THR A 7 23.86 35.02 -4.00
N ILE A 8 24.88 35.14 -3.14
CA ILE A 8 25.46 34.00 -2.42
C ILE A 8 24.43 33.38 -1.46
N PHE A 9 23.64 34.21 -0.76
CA PHE A 9 22.57 33.76 0.12
C PHE A 9 21.49 32.99 -0.66
N GLU A 10 20.97 33.54 -1.76
CA GLU A 10 19.99 32.89 -2.63
C GLU A 10 20.51 31.54 -3.17
N ILE A 11 21.75 31.50 -3.66
CA ILE A 11 22.38 30.26 -4.14
C ILE A 11 22.49 29.22 -3.03
N SER A 12 22.82 29.64 -1.80
CA SER A 12 22.89 28.75 -0.65
C SER A 12 21.52 28.15 -0.31
N VAL A 13 20.48 28.98 -0.25
CA VAL A 13 19.10 28.54 0.01
C VAL A 13 18.63 27.54 -1.05
N ILE A 14 18.88 27.83 -2.33
CA ILE A 14 18.53 26.93 -3.44
C ILE A 14 19.27 25.59 -3.31
N LYS A 15 20.58 25.60 -3.02
CA LYS A 15 21.37 24.37 -2.84
C LYS A 15 20.82 23.49 -1.73
N TRP A 16 20.56 24.06 -0.55
CA TRP A 16 20.00 23.32 0.58
C TRP A 16 18.61 22.77 0.27
N SER A 17 17.75 23.56 -0.38
CA SER A 17 16.41 23.12 -0.81
C SER A 17 16.47 21.90 -1.75
N LEU A 18 17.38 21.91 -2.73
CA LEU A 18 17.58 20.77 -3.63
C LEU A 18 18.07 19.53 -2.89
N ILE A 19 18.99 19.68 -1.93
CA ILE A 19 19.49 18.57 -1.10
C ILE A 19 18.36 17.97 -0.26
N PHE A 20 17.55 18.79 0.41
CA PHE A 20 16.42 18.32 1.21
C PHE A 20 15.38 17.59 0.34
N SER A 21 15.07 18.12 -0.84
CA SER A 21 14.15 17.49 -1.80
C SER A 21 14.66 16.12 -2.26
N ALA A 22 15.96 16.02 -2.58
CA ALA A 22 16.58 14.75 -2.97
C ALA A 22 16.54 13.72 -1.84
N ILE A 23 16.88 14.12 -0.61
CA ILE A 23 16.79 13.25 0.58
C ILE A 23 15.36 12.77 0.80
N PHE A 24 14.38 13.68 0.70
CA PHE A 24 12.97 13.32 0.85
C PHE A 24 12.52 12.29 -0.19
N GLY A 25 12.88 12.49 -1.46
CA GLY A 25 12.61 11.52 -2.52
C GLY A 25 13.24 10.15 -2.26
N ILE A 26 14.51 10.11 -1.81
CA ILE A 26 15.20 8.86 -1.46
C ILE A 26 14.52 8.17 -0.28
N THR A 27 14.13 8.92 0.77
CA THR A 27 13.44 8.33 1.92
C THR A 27 12.10 7.72 1.55
N LEU A 28 11.29 8.39 0.72
CA LEU A 28 10.04 7.82 0.20
C LEU A 28 10.28 6.56 -0.64
N PHE A 29 11.33 6.56 -1.46
CA PHE A 29 11.70 5.39 -2.24
C PHE A 29 12.09 4.20 -1.34
N LEU A 30 12.94 4.41 -0.34
CA LEU A 30 13.33 3.37 0.61
C LEU A 30 12.13 2.84 1.42
N ILE A 31 11.23 3.72 1.87
CA ILE A 31 9.99 3.33 2.56
C ILE A 31 9.13 2.44 1.65
N SER A 32 8.95 2.82 0.38
CA SER A 32 8.16 2.03 -0.57
C SER A 32 8.75 0.62 -0.74
N ARG A 33 10.08 0.51 -0.85
CA ARG A 33 10.78 -0.77 -0.98
C ARG A 33 10.69 -1.61 0.29
N TYR A 34 10.74 -0.97 1.45
CA TYR A 34 10.58 -1.65 2.74
C TYR A 34 9.17 -2.23 2.92
N ILE A 35 8.14 -1.48 2.54
CA ILE A 35 6.75 -1.97 2.56
C ILE A 35 6.61 -3.19 1.64
N ASP A 36 7.10 -3.09 0.41
CA ASP A 36 7.03 -4.19 -0.56
C ASP A 36 7.80 -5.45 -0.10
N GLY A 37 8.94 -5.27 0.58
CA GLY A 37 9.71 -6.39 1.15
C GLY A 37 9.02 -7.08 2.34
N LYS A 38 8.15 -6.38 3.07
CA LYS A 38 7.33 -7.00 4.14
C LYS A 38 6.10 -7.73 3.60
N CYS A 39 5.70 -7.45 2.36
CA CYS A 39 4.52 -8.01 1.72
C CYS A 39 4.73 -9.45 1.19
N ASP A 40 5.56 -10.27 1.86
CA ASP A 40 5.86 -11.65 1.44
C ASP A 40 4.99 -12.73 2.12
N TYR A 41 4.14 -12.38 3.07
CA TYR A 41 3.25 -13.33 3.76
C TYR A 41 2.42 -14.16 2.76
N TRP A 42 1.65 -13.52 1.88
CA TRP A 42 0.83 -14.22 0.89
C TRP A 42 1.65 -15.01 -0.13
N ARG A 43 2.80 -14.46 -0.55
CA ARG A 43 3.75 -15.15 -1.44
C ARG A 43 4.25 -16.47 -0.83
N LYS A 44 4.58 -16.46 0.47
CA LYS A 44 5.01 -17.66 1.21
C LYS A 44 3.90 -18.71 1.37
N GLN A 45 2.64 -18.28 1.41
CA GLN A 45 1.47 -19.17 1.49
C GLN A 45 1.00 -19.68 0.10
N GLY A 46 1.70 -19.32 -0.98
CA GLY A 46 1.30 -19.69 -2.34
C GLY A 46 0.08 -18.92 -2.87
N VAL A 47 -0.35 -17.88 -2.17
CA VAL A 47 -1.49 -17.04 -2.57
C VAL A 47 -0.99 -15.89 -3.45
N ARG A 48 -1.73 -15.63 -4.53
CA ARG A 48 -1.45 -14.47 -5.39
C ARG A 48 -1.61 -13.18 -4.61
N THR A 49 -0.54 -12.40 -4.52
CA THR A 49 -0.57 -11.07 -3.91
C THR A 49 -1.01 -10.05 -4.95
N ALA A 50 -2.10 -9.33 -4.68
CA ALA A 50 -2.52 -8.23 -5.52
C ALA A 50 -1.59 -7.02 -5.29
N SER A 51 -0.95 -6.56 -6.37
CA SER A 51 -0.17 -5.32 -6.34
C SER A 51 -1.13 -4.14 -6.30
N VAL A 52 -1.25 -3.51 -5.12
CA VAL A 52 -2.03 -2.30 -4.93
C VAL A 52 -1.11 -1.09 -4.99
N SER A 53 -1.32 -0.21 -5.97
CA SER A 53 -0.62 1.07 -5.98
C SER A 53 -1.12 1.91 -4.79
N LEU A 54 -0.19 2.47 -4.00
CA LEU A 54 -0.56 3.39 -2.93
C LEU A 54 -1.36 4.58 -3.49
N TRP A 55 -1.05 5.04 -4.70
CA TRP A 55 -1.78 6.11 -5.38
C TRP A 55 -3.25 5.77 -5.62
N THR A 56 -3.55 4.55 -6.07
CA THR A 56 -4.94 4.14 -6.33
C THR A 56 -5.74 3.97 -5.04
N ARG A 57 -5.08 3.74 -3.90
CA ARG A 57 -5.71 3.70 -2.58
C ARG A 57 -6.18 5.08 -2.10
N PHE A 58 -5.49 6.16 -2.49
CA PHE A 58 -5.84 7.53 -2.07
C PHE A 58 -6.73 8.27 -3.08
N THR A 59 -6.67 7.92 -4.36
CA THR A 59 -7.42 8.64 -5.41
C THR A 59 -8.77 8.03 -5.76
N LYS A 60 -8.96 6.71 -5.55
CA LYS A 60 -10.22 6.03 -5.85
C LYS A 60 -11.08 5.84 -4.61
N GLN A 61 -12.40 5.88 -4.81
CA GLN A 61 -13.33 5.48 -3.77
C GLN A 61 -13.13 4.01 -3.39
N TRP A 62 -13.27 3.70 -2.11
CA TRP A 62 -13.04 2.36 -1.54
C TRP A 62 -13.79 1.23 -2.27
N PHE A 63 -15.05 1.45 -2.63
CA PHE A 63 -15.88 0.45 -3.33
C PHE A 63 -15.40 0.18 -4.76
N GLU A 64 -15.04 1.24 -5.50
CA GLU A 64 -14.50 1.11 -6.85
C GLU A 64 -13.16 0.39 -6.84
N TRP A 65 -12.31 0.73 -5.87
CA TRP A 65 -11.02 0.08 -5.67
C TRP A 65 -11.15 -1.41 -5.40
N GLN A 66 -12.08 -1.81 -4.51
CA GLN A 66 -12.34 -3.23 -4.25
C GLN A 66 -12.87 -3.95 -5.50
N ARG A 67 -13.82 -3.33 -6.22
CA ARG A 67 -14.36 -3.90 -7.47
C ARG A 67 -13.26 -4.15 -8.49
N ASP A 68 -12.37 -3.19 -8.70
CA ASP A 68 -11.24 -3.32 -9.63
C ASP A 68 -10.30 -4.46 -9.24
N LEU A 69 -10.06 -4.66 -7.94
CA LEU A 69 -9.25 -5.78 -7.45
C LEU A 69 -9.91 -7.13 -7.73
N TYR A 70 -11.21 -7.25 -7.47
CA TYR A 70 -11.95 -8.47 -7.76
C TYR A 70 -11.89 -8.83 -9.25
N ILE A 71 -12.05 -7.83 -10.13
CA ILE A 71 -11.99 -8.02 -11.58
C ILE A 71 -10.59 -8.46 -12.04
N ARG A 72 -9.52 -7.87 -11.48
CA ARG A 72 -8.14 -8.12 -11.93
C ARG A 72 -7.54 -9.40 -11.36
N ASN A 73 -7.87 -9.76 -10.13
CA ASN A 73 -7.19 -10.81 -9.37
C ASN A 73 -7.99 -12.11 -9.24
N GLY A 74 -9.30 -12.08 -9.52
CA GLY A 74 -10.14 -13.27 -9.64
C GLY A 74 -10.69 -13.80 -8.31
N LYS A 75 -10.65 -15.12 -8.14
CA LYS A 75 -11.42 -15.86 -7.11
C LYS A 75 -10.88 -15.73 -5.68
N CYS A 76 -9.57 -15.67 -5.51
CA CYS A 76 -8.92 -15.59 -4.21
C CYS A 76 -7.57 -14.89 -4.35
N PHE A 77 -7.33 -13.84 -3.57
CA PHE A 77 -6.08 -13.09 -3.61
C PHE A 77 -5.79 -12.40 -2.29
N GLY A 78 -4.50 -12.26 -1.99
CA GLY A 78 -4.00 -11.56 -0.82
C GLY A 78 -3.78 -10.08 -1.11
N VAL A 79 -4.19 -9.22 -0.19
CA VAL A 79 -3.95 -7.78 -0.20
C VAL A 79 -3.25 -7.38 1.10
N TYR A 80 -2.53 -6.27 1.11
CA TYR A 80 -2.04 -5.66 2.35
C TYR A 80 -2.78 -4.37 2.63
N GLU A 81 -3.38 -4.29 3.80
CA GLU A 81 -4.05 -3.10 4.28
C GLU A 81 -3.34 -2.54 5.49
N LEU A 82 -2.76 -1.34 5.33
CA LEU A 82 -1.97 -0.70 6.40
C LEU A 82 -0.93 -1.66 7.01
N GLY A 83 -0.30 -2.50 6.16
CA GLY A 83 0.67 -3.51 6.56
C GLY A 83 0.10 -4.82 7.10
N LYS A 84 -1.22 -4.94 7.28
CA LYS A 84 -1.87 -6.19 7.68
C LYS A 84 -2.23 -7.04 6.46
N PRO A 85 -1.86 -8.33 6.41
CA PRO A 85 -2.29 -9.22 5.34
C PRO A 85 -3.80 -9.47 5.45
N VAL A 86 -4.54 -9.23 4.37
CA VAL A 86 -5.98 -9.47 4.25
C VAL A 86 -6.24 -10.37 3.05
N LEU A 87 -7.04 -11.42 3.24
CA LEU A 87 -7.45 -12.32 2.17
C LEU A 87 -8.78 -11.87 1.60
N TYR A 88 -8.86 -11.73 0.29
CA TYR A 88 -10.08 -11.44 -0.45
C TYR A 88 -10.59 -12.72 -1.10
N LEU A 89 -11.87 -13.02 -0.87
CA LEU A 89 -12.55 -14.21 -1.37
C LEU A 89 -13.75 -13.79 -2.21
N SER A 90 -13.80 -14.28 -3.45
CA SER A 90 -14.86 -13.98 -4.42
C SER A 90 -15.67 -15.22 -4.79
N ASP A 91 -15.15 -16.42 -4.48
CA ASP A 91 -15.80 -17.69 -4.79
C ASP A 91 -16.87 -18.04 -3.72
N PRO A 92 -18.14 -18.23 -4.10
CA PRO A 92 -19.22 -18.58 -3.17
C PRO A 92 -18.93 -19.85 -2.36
N GLU A 93 -18.22 -20.82 -2.93
CA GLU A 93 -17.87 -22.04 -2.24
C GLU A 93 -16.90 -21.75 -1.08
N LEU A 94 -15.83 -21.00 -1.34
CA LEU A 94 -14.86 -20.59 -0.32
C LEU A 94 -15.50 -19.70 0.75
N ILE A 95 -16.37 -18.78 0.33
CA ILE A 95 -17.11 -17.92 1.26
C ILE A 95 -17.99 -18.77 2.18
N ARG A 96 -18.70 -19.78 1.65
CA ARG A 96 -19.50 -20.71 2.45
C ARG A 96 -18.63 -21.50 3.43
N GLU A 97 -17.43 -21.92 3.03
CA GLU A 97 -16.54 -22.63 3.94
C GLU A 97 -16.13 -21.73 5.12
N VAL A 98 -15.65 -20.52 4.85
CA VAL A 98 -15.19 -19.59 5.88
C VAL A 98 -16.34 -19.08 6.77
N LEU A 99 -17.48 -18.71 6.17
CA LEU A 99 -18.58 -18.07 6.89
C LEU A 99 -19.56 -19.05 7.52
N VAL A 100 -19.61 -20.32 7.09
CA VAL A 100 -20.56 -21.31 7.61
C VAL A 100 -19.84 -22.45 8.32
N LYS A 101 -18.95 -23.17 7.62
CA LYS A 101 -18.28 -24.36 8.19
C LYS A 101 -17.29 -23.95 9.29
N ASP A 102 -16.44 -22.98 8.98
CA ASP A 102 -15.32 -22.56 9.82
C ASP A 102 -15.61 -21.27 10.59
N PHE A 103 -16.88 -20.90 10.73
CA PHE A 103 -17.29 -19.69 11.45
C PHE A 103 -16.73 -19.62 12.88
N HIS A 104 -16.59 -20.78 13.53
CA HIS A 104 -16.00 -20.91 14.87
C HIS A 104 -14.51 -20.52 14.94
N ILE A 105 -13.79 -20.56 13.82
CA ILE A 105 -12.40 -20.11 13.68
C ILE A 105 -12.38 -18.60 13.38
N PHE A 106 -13.32 -18.13 12.56
CA PHE A 106 -13.42 -16.73 12.10
C PHE A 106 -14.49 -15.93 12.85
N THR A 107 -14.48 -15.99 14.18
CA THR A 107 -15.49 -15.31 15.02
C THR A 107 -15.37 -13.78 15.00
N ASN A 108 -14.15 -13.27 14.81
CA ASN A 108 -13.89 -11.84 14.76
C ASN A 108 -14.17 -11.26 13.39
N ARG A 109 -15.09 -10.28 13.34
CA ARG A 109 -15.34 -9.50 12.12
C ARG A 109 -14.27 -8.45 11.92
N ARG A 110 -14.07 -8.09 10.65
CA ARG A 110 -13.23 -6.95 10.26
C ARG A 110 -13.78 -5.68 10.91
N VAL A 111 -13.06 -5.15 11.89
CA VAL A 111 -13.44 -3.91 12.58
C VAL A 111 -13.38 -2.75 11.59
N SER A 112 -14.53 -2.16 11.28
CA SER A 112 -14.58 -0.88 10.55
C SER A 112 -14.25 0.24 11.52
N HIS A 113 -13.11 0.89 11.34
CA HIS A 113 -12.82 2.19 11.96
C HIS A 113 -13.48 3.31 11.16
#